data_AF-F3USQ4-F1
#
_entry.id   AF-F3USQ4-F1
#
_cell.length_a   1.000
_cell.length_b   1.000
_cell.length_c   1.000
_cell.angle_alpha   90.00
_cell.angle_beta   90.00
_cell.angle_gamma   90.00
#
_symmetry.space_group_name_H-M   'P 1'
#
loop_
_entity.id
_entity.type
_entity.pdbx_description
1 polymer ?
#
loop_
_entity_poly.entity_id
_entity_poly.type
_entity_poly.pdbx_seq_one_letter_code
_entity_poly.pdbx_strand_id
1 'polypeptide(L)'
;MTQFTTELLNFLAPNENNASWSTLLDNLQNQGVQQVSLVVTDGFKGLEQMISQAYPLAKQQRCFIHISRNLASKVKRADRAVILEQFKTIYRVENLEMVVQALKDFIAEWKPKYRKIMESLENTGNLLTFYQFPYQIWHSIYSTNLIESLNKEIKRQTKKKVLFPNEEALERYLVTLFEDYNFKQSQRIHKGFGQCSDTLESLFD
;
A
#
# COMPACT_ATOMS: atom_id res chain seq x y z
N MET A 1 -23.20 12.78 4.71
CA MET A 1 -21.84 13.30 4.96
C MET A 1 -20.90 12.13 4.90
N THR A 2 -20.19 12.01 3.78
CA THR A 2 -19.16 10.99 3.59
C THR A 2 -18.04 11.28 4.55
N GLN A 3 -17.87 10.42 5.56
CA GLN A 3 -16.79 10.57 6.53
C GLN A 3 -15.52 9.99 5.89
N PHE A 4 -14.58 10.87 5.52
CA PHE A 4 -13.24 10.46 5.06
C PHE A 4 -12.39 10.05 6.26
N THR A 5 -12.66 8.87 6.80
CA THR A 5 -11.93 8.29 7.93
C THR A 5 -10.85 7.34 7.45
N THR A 6 -9.84 7.15 8.28
CA THR A 6 -8.88 6.05 8.10
C THR A 6 -9.26 4.93 9.04
N GLU A 7 -9.64 3.79 8.49
CA GLU A 7 -10.05 2.64 9.28
C GLU A 7 -9.17 1.44 8.97
N LEU A 8 -8.81 0.72 10.03
CA LEU A 8 -8.19 -0.57 9.92
C LEU A 8 -9.28 -1.64 9.87
N LEU A 9 -9.33 -2.36 8.75
CA LEU A 9 -10.13 -3.57 8.59
C LEU A 9 -9.19 -4.76 8.81
N ASN A 10 -9.54 -5.63 9.75
CA ASN A 10 -8.66 -6.70 10.22
C ASN A 10 -9.04 -8.06 9.64
N PHE A 11 -8.01 -8.86 9.37
CA PHE A 11 -8.12 -10.29 9.11
C PHE A 11 -6.84 -10.98 9.60
N LEU A 12 -7.00 -12.01 10.43
CA LEU A 12 -5.90 -12.86 10.85
C LEU A 12 -5.88 -14.11 9.99
N ALA A 13 -4.72 -14.39 9.40
CA ALA A 13 -4.48 -15.60 8.65
C ALA A 13 -3.19 -16.26 9.16
N PRO A 14 -3.18 -17.59 9.32
CA PRO A 14 -1.98 -18.31 9.77
C PRO A 14 -0.88 -18.31 8.71
N ASN A 15 -1.26 -18.23 7.42
CA ASN A 15 -0.32 -18.23 6.29
C ASN A 15 -0.79 -17.25 5.21
N GLU A 16 0.19 -16.65 4.52
CA GLU A 16 -0.06 -15.84 3.32
C GLU A 16 -0.16 -16.76 2.10
N ASN A 17 -1.39 -16.98 1.61
CA ASN A 17 -1.67 -17.77 0.42
C ASN A 17 -2.93 -17.25 -0.29
N ASN A 18 -3.20 -17.76 -1.49
CA ASN A 18 -4.35 -17.32 -2.29
C ASN A 18 -5.70 -17.52 -1.57
N ALA A 19 -5.86 -18.59 -0.81
CA ALA A 19 -7.10 -18.85 -0.08
C ALA A 19 -7.32 -17.80 1.02
N SER A 20 -6.27 -17.47 1.79
CA SER A 20 -6.31 -16.41 2.81
C SER A 20 -6.68 -15.06 2.20
N TRP A 21 -6.11 -14.72 1.02
CA TRP A 21 -6.45 -13.49 0.31
C TRP A 21 -7.89 -13.48 -0.21
N SER A 22 -8.38 -14.60 -0.75
CA SER A 22 -9.79 -14.73 -1.17
C SER A 22 -10.72 -14.51 0.02
N THR A 23 -10.48 -15.19 1.14
CA THR A 23 -11.29 -15.04 2.36
C THR A 23 -11.26 -13.61 2.90
N LEU A 24 -10.11 -12.93 2.86
CA LEU A 24 -10.05 -11.51 3.21
C LEU A 24 -10.95 -10.67 2.30
N LEU A 25 -10.87 -10.85 0.98
CA LEU A 25 -11.67 -10.08 0.03
C LEU A 25 -13.18 -10.34 0.21
N ASP A 26 -13.56 -11.59 0.40
CA ASP A 26 -14.95 -11.99 0.68
C ASP A 26 -15.45 -11.36 1.99
N ASN A 27 -14.62 -11.37 3.04
CA ASN A 27 -14.95 -10.75 4.32
C ASN A 27 -15.17 -9.23 4.18
N LEU A 28 -14.33 -8.54 3.41
CA LEU A 28 -14.49 -7.11 3.15
C LEU A 28 -15.81 -6.81 2.43
N GLN A 29 -16.18 -7.62 1.43
CA GLN A 29 -17.47 -7.49 0.74
C GLN A 29 -18.65 -7.74 1.68
N ASN A 30 -18.57 -8.79 2.50
CA ASN A 30 -19.60 -9.13 3.50
C ASN A 30 -19.75 -8.05 4.59
N GLN A 31 -18.68 -7.32 4.88
CA GLN A 31 -18.69 -6.16 5.78
C GLN A 31 -19.22 -4.88 5.13
N GLY A 32 -19.61 -4.92 3.85
CA GLY A 32 -20.23 -3.81 3.13
C GLY A 32 -19.28 -2.96 2.28
N VAL A 33 -18.01 -3.38 2.12
CA VAL A 33 -17.10 -2.74 1.16
C VAL A 33 -17.52 -3.17 -0.25
N GLN A 34 -18.35 -2.37 -0.91
CA GLN A 34 -18.90 -2.71 -2.23
C GLN A 34 -18.07 -2.14 -3.38
N GLN A 35 -17.47 -0.96 -3.16
CA GLN A 35 -16.72 -0.24 -4.18
C GLN A 35 -15.39 0.22 -3.62
N VAL A 36 -14.34 0.06 -4.43
CA VAL A 36 -12.97 0.42 -4.09
C VAL A 36 -12.37 1.14 -5.30
N SER A 37 -11.85 2.36 -5.12
CA SER A 37 -11.21 3.09 -6.23
C SER A 37 -9.77 2.63 -6.47
N LEU A 38 -9.02 2.34 -5.39
CA LEU A 38 -7.60 2.04 -5.45
C LEU A 38 -7.22 0.95 -4.43
N VAL A 39 -6.49 -0.06 -4.88
CA VAL A 39 -5.83 -1.04 -4.01
C VAL A 39 -4.32 -0.96 -4.20
N VAL A 40 -3.59 -0.70 -3.11
CA VAL A 40 -2.13 -0.64 -3.11
C VAL A 40 -1.56 -1.89 -2.45
N THR A 41 -0.75 -2.68 -3.18
CA THR A 41 -0.25 -3.98 -2.71
C THR A 41 1.27 -4.11 -2.82
N ASP A 42 1.85 -5.11 -2.16
CA ASP A 42 3.29 -5.30 -1.97
C ASP A 42 3.95 -6.25 -2.98
N GLY A 43 3.22 -7.24 -3.51
CA GLY A 43 3.79 -8.23 -4.43
C GLY A 43 2.91 -9.38 -4.81
N PHE A 44 1.81 -9.56 -4.09
CA PHE A 44 1.07 -10.80 -3.99
C PHE A 44 1.00 -11.59 -5.31
N LYS A 45 1.72 -12.71 -5.54
CA LYS A 45 1.55 -13.45 -6.81
C LYS A 45 0.10 -13.97 -6.89
N GLY A 46 -0.64 -13.55 -7.91
CA GLY A 46 -2.05 -13.90 -8.09
C GLY A 46 -3.02 -12.96 -7.38
N LEU A 47 -2.55 -12.06 -6.52
CA LEU A 47 -3.40 -11.09 -5.83
C LEU A 47 -4.07 -10.12 -6.78
N GLU A 48 -3.38 -9.71 -7.85
CA GLU A 48 -3.96 -8.79 -8.84
C GLU A 48 -5.19 -9.38 -9.53
N GLN A 49 -5.19 -10.68 -9.81
CA GLN A 49 -6.34 -11.38 -10.39
C GLN A 49 -7.49 -11.47 -9.38
N MET A 50 -7.20 -11.81 -8.12
CA MET A 50 -8.21 -11.90 -7.06
C MET A 50 -8.86 -10.54 -6.79
N ILE A 51 -8.08 -9.45 -6.75
CA ILE A 51 -8.60 -8.09 -6.61
C ILE A 51 -9.48 -7.73 -7.81
N SER A 52 -9.05 -8.05 -9.04
CA SER A 52 -9.85 -7.76 -10.24
C SER A 52 -11.18 -8.51 -10.26
N GLN A 53 -11.25 -9.67 -9.62
CA GLN A 53 -12.50 -10.44 -9.48
C GLN A 53 -13.40 -9.85 -8.39
N ALA A 54 -12.85 -9.52 -7.23
CA ALA A 54 -13.62 -8.97 -6.11
C ALA A 54 -14.06 -7.50 -6.33
N TYR A 55 -13.19 -6.70 -6.93
CA TYR A 55 -13.41 -5.26 -7.17
C TYR A 55 -12.99 -4.89 -8.61
N PRO A 56 -13.83 -5.19 -9.63
CA PRO A 56 -13.47 -5.00 -11.04
C PRO A 56 -13.14 -3.55 -11.44
N LEU A 57 -13.71 -2.58 -10.73
CA LEU A 57 -13.48 -1.16 -10.97
C LEU A 57 -12.25 -0.62 -10.23
N ALA A 58 -11.69 -1.39 -9.29
CA ALA A 58 -10.56 -0.94 -8.49
C ALA A 58 -9.32 -0.83 -9.35
N LYS A 59 -8.75 0.38 -9.37
CA LYS A 59 -7.40 0.57 -9.86
C LYS A 59 -6.43 -0.13 -8.92
N GLN A 60 -5.36 -0.69 -9.46
CA GLN A 60 -4.35 -1.38 -8.66
C GLN A 60 -3.03 -0.64 -8.75
N GLN A 61 -2.29 -0.65 -7.66
CA GLN A 61 -0.96 -0.05 -7.60
C GLN A 61 0.01 -0.89 -6.79
N ARG A 62 1.27 -0.93 -7.22
CA ARG A 62 2.35 -1.48 -6.40
C ARG A 62 2.85 -0.43 -5.42
N CYS A 63 3.06 -0.86 -4.19
CA CYS A 63 3.60 -0.01 -3.15
C CYS A 63 5.06 0.37 -3.45
N PHE A 64 5.32 1.66 -3.65
CA PHE A 64 6.67 2.22 -3.88
C PHE A 64 7.68 1.82 -2.82
N ILE A 65 7.23 1.65 -1.58
CA ILE A 65 8.12 1.31 -0.48
C ILE A 65 8.51 -0.17 -0.51
N HIS A 66 7.61 -1.06 -0.92
CA HIS A 66 7.97 -2.45 -1.17
C HIS A 66 8.92 -2.57 -2.36
N ILE A 67 8.71 -1.80 -3.43
CA ILE A 67 9.66 -1.70 -4.54
C ILE A 67 11.03 -1.19 -4.05
N SER A 68 11.04 -0.12 -3.25
CA SER A 68 12.28 0.45 -2.68
C SER A 68 13.02 -0.56 -1.80
N ARG A 69 12.31 -1.32 -0.95
CA ARG A 69 12.89 -2.39 -0.12
C ARG A 69 13.44 -3.53 -0.97
N ASN A 70 12.72 -3.93 -2.02
CA ASN A 70 13.18 -4.95 -2.96
C ASN A 70 14.47 -4.50 -3.66
N LEU A 71 14.49 -3.28 -4.22
CA LEU A 71 15.69 -2.65 -4.77
C LEU A 71 16.85 -2.70 -3.78
N ALA A 72 16.65 -2.20 -2.56
CA ALA A 72 17.68 -2.19 -1.52
C ALA A 72 18.27 -3.58 -1.23
N SER A 73 17.43 -4.62 -1.26
CA SER A 73 17.85 -6.00 -0.97
C SER A 73 18.65 -6.65 -2.10
N LYS A 74 18.47 -6.20 -3.34
CA LYS A 74 19.06 -6.81 -4.55
C LYS A 74 20.26 -6.04 -5.11
N VAL A 75 20.53 -4.86 -4.59
CA VAL A 75 21.68 -4.03 -5.00
C VAL A 75 22.82 -4.10 -4.00
N LYS A 76 24.04 -3.78 -4.46
CA LYS A 76 25.23 -3.77 -3.59
C LYS A 76 25.12 -2.62 -2.59
N ARG A 77 25.73 -2.79 -1.41
CA ARG A 77 25.71 -1.77 -0.35
C ARG A 77 26.23 -0.41 -0.80
N ALA A 78 27.27 -0.39 -1.66
CA ALA A 78 27.88 0.82 -2.17
C ALA A 78 26.91 1.66 -3.03
N ASP A 79 26.05 1.00 -3.80
CA ASP A 79 25.13 1.65 -4.75
C ASP A 79 23.76 1.94 -4.13
N ARG A 80 23.42 1.27 -3.02
CA ARG A 80 22.10 1.30 -2.39
C ARG A 80 21.61 2.73 -2.10
N ALA A 81 22.44 3.57 -1.50
CA ALA A 81 22.01 4.92 -1.12
C ALA A 81 21.65 5.77 -2.35
N VAL A 82 22.46 5.69 -3.41
CA VAL A 82 22.27 6.43 -4.66
C VAL A 82 20.99 5.96 -5.36
N ILE A 83 20.85 4.64 -5.54
CA ILE A 83 19.68 4.05 -6.21
C ILE A 83 18.38 4.40 -5.50
N LEU A 84 18.35 4.33 -4.17
CA LEU A 84 17.14 4.63 -3.39
C LEU A 84 16.77 6.11 -3.43
N GLU A 85 17.74 7.02 -3.39
CA GLU A 85 17.44 8.45 -3.48
C GLU A 85 16.99 8.82 -4.90
N GLN A 86 17.66 8.31 -5.95
CA GLN A 86 17.20 8.47 -7.33
C GLN A 86 15.76 7.96 -7.49
N PHE A 87 15.48 6.71 -7.08
CA PHE A 87 14.14 6.14 -7.18
C PHE A 87 13.08 6.97 -6.43
N LYS A 88 13.44 7.51 -5.26
CA LYS A 88 12.59 8.40 -4.47
C LYS A 88 12.27 9.73 -5.16
N THR A 89 13.20 10.29 -5.91
CA THR A 89 12.96 11.53 -6.66
C THR A 89 12.01 11.31 -7.83
N ILE A 90 12.07 10.15 -8.49
CA ILE A 90 11.26 9.82 -9.68
C ILE A 90 9.76 9.93 -9.38
N TYR A 91 9.27 9.26 -8.34
CA TYR A 91 7.83 9.25 -8.05
C TYR A 91 7.30 10.53 -7.37
N ARG A 92 8.16 11.53 -7.14
CA ARG A 92 7.77 12.84 -6.61
C ARG A 92 7.62 13.90 -7.70
N VAL A 93 7.95 13.58 -8.95
CA VAL A 93 7.79 14.50 -10.08
C VAL A 93 6.30 14.65 -10.39
N GLU A 94 5.84 15.88 -10.60
CA GLU A 94 4.39 16.13 -10.73
C GLU A 94 3.81 15.78 -12.10
N ASN A 95 4.65 15.75 -13.12
CA ASN A 95 4.24 15.49 -14.51
C ASN A 95 4.43 14.01 -14.87
N LEU A 96 3.36 13.35 -15.31
CA LEU A 96 3.36 11.92 -15.67
C LEU A 96 4.38 11.59 -16.78
N GLU A 97 4.47 12.39 -17.83
CA GLU A 97 5.38 12.16 -18.95
C GLU A 97 6.84 12.22 -18.49
N MET A 98 7.17 13.21 -17.65
CA MET A 98 8.49 13.35 -17.05
C MET A 98 8.84 12.17 -16.15
N VAL A 99 7.88 11.65 -15.38
CA VAL A 99 8.11 10.50 -14.48
C VAL A 99 8.34 9.23 -15.27
N VAL A 100 7.56 9.02 -16.34
CA VAL A 100 7.72 7.87 -17.24
C VAL A 100 9.10 7.90 -17.88
N GLN A 101 9.55 9.08 -18.34
CA GLN A 101 10.90 9.20 -18.90
C GLN A 101 11.99 8.98 -17.84
N ALA A 102 11.87 9.61 -16.67
CA ALA A 102 12.85 9.45 -15.59
C ALA A 102 12.96 7.99 -15.11
N LEU A 103 11.85 7.25 -15.09
CA LEU A 103 11.85 5.82 -14.76
C LEU A 103 12.58 5.00 -15.82
N LYS A 104 12.38 5.30 -17.12
CA LYS A 104 13.09 4.64 -18.22
C LYS A 104 14.60 4.90 -18.14
N ASP A 105 14.99 6.14 -17.89
CA ASP A 105 16.40 6.53 -17.78
C ASP A 105 17.07 5.85 -16.58
N PHE A 106 16.40 5.82 -15.43
CA PHE A 106 16.85 5.10 -14.25
C PHE A 106 17.03 3.60 -14.49
N ILE A 107 16.07 2.97 -15.18
CA ILE A 107 16.18 1.55 -15.55
C ILE A 107 17.39 1.36 -16.48
N ALA A 108 17.54 2.19 -17.52
CA ALA A 108 18.64 2.09 -18.47
C ALA A 108 20.01 2.25 -17.80
N GLU A 109 20.14 3.18 -16.84
CA GLU A 109 21.36 3.43 -16.08
C GLU A 109 21.80 2.18 -15.29
N TRP A 110 20.87 1.55 -14.57
CA TRP A 110 21.21 0.48 -13.63
C TRP A 110 21.04 -0.94 -14.17
N LYS A 111 20.33 -1.13 -15.28
CA LYS A 111 20.10 -2.45 -15.91
C LYS A 111 21.38 -3.21 -16.27
N PRO A 112 22.48 -2.58 -16.73
CA PRO A 112 23.74 -3.29 -16.97
C PRO A 112 24.32 -3.95 -15.71
N LYS A 113 24.14 -3.35 -14.53
CA LYS A 113 24.67 -3.85 -13.25
C LYS A 113 23.69 -4.71 -12.48
N TYR A 114 22.39 -4.43 -12.62
CA TYR A 114 21.30 -5.02 -11.83
C TYR A 114 20.14 -5.51 -12.69
N ARG A 115 20.45 -6.21 -13.78
CA ARG A 115 19.51 -6.67 -14.81
C ARG A 115 18.18 -7.19 -14.28
N LYS A 116 18.21 -8.22 -13.42
CA LYS A 116 16.98 -8.91 -12.96
C LYS A 116 16.00 -7.98 -12.21
N ILE A 117 16.51 -7.12 -11.32
CA ILE A 117 15.64 -6.24 -10.53
C ILE A 117 15.12 -5.07 -11.38
N MET A 118 15.91 -4.60 -12.35
CA MET A 118 15.50 -3.55 -13.28
C MET A 118 14.48 -4.06 -14.29
N GLU A 119 14.63 -5.28 -14.82
CA GLU A 119 13.61 -5.96 -15.63
C GLU A 119 12.31 -6.17 -14.82
N SER A 120 12.41 -6.54 -13.53
CA SER A 120 11.22 -6.67 -12.69
C SER A 120 10.51 -5.34 -12.48
N LEU A 121 11.26 -4.25 -12.32
CA LEU A 121 10.70 -2.90 -12.20
C LEU A 121 10.07 -2.43 -13.51
N GLU A 122 10.72 -2.70 -14.65
CA GLU A 122 10.23 -2.36 -15.99
C GLU A 122 8.90 -3.07 -16.31
N ASN A 123 8.76 -4.33 -15.89
CA ASN A 123 7.52 -5.10 -16.06
C ASN A 123 6.39 -4.70 -15.09
N THR A 124 6.65 -3.77 -14.18
CA THR A 124 5.66 -3.31 -13.21
C THR A 124 4.80 -2.19 -13.81
N GLY A 125 3.70 -2.55 -14.49
CA GLY A 125 2.86 -1.61 -15.23
C GLY A 125 1.99 -0.68 -14.37
N ASN A 126 1.71 -1.05 -13.12
CA ASN A 126 0.80 -0.38 -12.20
C ASN A 126 1.52 0.47 -11.13
N LEU A 127 2.73 0.98 -11.41
CA LEU A 127 3.48 1.79 -10.45
C LEU A 127 2.93 3.22 -10.33
N LEU A 128 2.48 3.80 -11.45
CA LEU A 128 2.10 5.21 -11.58
C LEU A 128 0.58 5.41 -11.58
N THR A 129 -0.20 4.44 -11.10
CA THR A 129 -1.66 4.49 -11.09
C THR A 129 -2.20 5.70 -10.31
N PHE A 130 -1.50 6.14 -9.27
CA PHE A 130 -1.89 7.28 -8.44
C PHE A 130 -2.03 8.62 -9.20
N TYR A 131 -1.41 8.77 -10.38
CA TYR A 131 -1.61 9.98 -11.22
C TYR A 131 -3.07 10.13 -11.71
N GLN A 132 -3.87 9.06 -11.66
CA GLN A 132 -5.30 9.10 -11.97
C GLN A 132 -6.15 9.68 -10.81
N PHE A 133 -5.52 10.01 -9.68
CA PHE A 133 -6.17 10.54 -8.49
C PHE A 133 -5.80 12.01 -8.25
N PRO A 134 -6.54 12.73 -7.40
CA PRO A 134 -6.21 14.13 -7.07
C PRO A 134 -4.80 14.27 -6.48
N TYR A 135 -4.07 15.29 -6.93
CA TYR A 135 -2.72 15.64 -6.47
C TYR A 135 -2.61 15.69 -4.94
N GLN A 136 -3.65 16.20 -4.29
CA GLN A 136 -3.75 16.40 -2.85
C GLN A 136 -3.52 15.10 -2.06
N ILE A 137 -3.87 13.93 -2.62
CA ILE A 137 -3.74 12.63 -1.95
C ILE A 137 -2.55 11.79 -2.45
N TRP A 138 -1.80 12.24 -3.44
CA TRP A 138 -0.66 11.48 -3.98
C TRP A 138 0.34 11.09 -2.89
N HIS A 139 0.71 12.04 -2.04
CA HIS A 139 1.61 11.78 -0.92
C HIS A 139 1.09 10.69 0.02
N SER A 140 -0.21 10.61 0.23
CA SER A 140 -0.82 9.58 1.07
C SER A 140 -0.80 8.20 0.41
N ILE A 141 -0.87 8.14 -0.92
CA ILE A 141 -0.83 6.89 -1.69
C ILE A 141 0.60 6.31 -1.75
N TYR A 142 1.61 7.12 -2.06
CA TYR A 142 2.98 6.63 -2.22
C TYR A 142 3.80 6.60 -0.91
N SER A 143 3.29 7.16 0.18
CA SER A 143 3.93 7.10 1.51
C SER A 143 3.54 5.85 2.29
N THR A 144 4.46 5.29 3.08
CA THR A 144 4.14 4.24 4.05
C THR A 144 3.95 4.74 5.47
N ASN A 145 3.92 6.05 5.72
CA ASN A 145 3.86 6.58 7.08
C ASN A 145 2.69 6.00 7.89
N LEU A 146 1.53 5.81 7.26
CA LEU A 146 0.34 5.25 7.91
C LEU A 146 0.57 3.79 8.32
N ILE A 147 1.01 2.95 7.38
CA ILE A 147 1.24 1.51 7.58
C ILE A 147 2.41 1.27 8.53
N GLU A 148 3.50 2.04 8.41
CA GLU A 148 4.68 1.93 9.28
C GLU A 148 4.39 2.38 10.71
N SER A 149 3.64 3.47 10.89
CA SER A 149 3.20 3.92 12.21
C SER A 149 2.34 2.86 12.88
N LEU A 150 1.37 2.29 12.17
CA LEU A 150 0.52 1.22 12.67
C LEU A 150 1.34 -0.03 13.02
N ASN A 151 2.20 -0.50 12.11
CA ASN A 151 3.05 -1.67 12.34
C ASN A 151 3.99 -1.49 13.54
N LYS A 152 4.53 -0.28 13.72
CA LYS A 152 5.37 0.06 14.86
C LYS A 152 4.57 0.03 16.16
N GLU A 153 3.33 0.52 16.13
CA GLU A 153 2.43 0.48 17.28
C GLU A 153 2.08 -0.95 17.67
N ILE A 154 1.65 -1.77 16.71
CA ILE A 154 1.33 -3.18 16.93
C ILE A 154 2.54 -3.89 17.55
N LYS A 155 3.73 -3.76 16.94
CA LYS A 155 4.97 -4.36 17.46
C LYS A 155 5.31 -3.88 18.87
N ARG A 156 5.11 -2.59 19.18
CA ARG A 156 5.39 -2.03 20.50
C ARG A 156 4.45 -2.59 21.55
N GLN A 157 3.17 -2.74 21.23
CA GLN A 157 2.15 -3.22 22.16
C GLN A 157 2.27 -4.73 22.38
N THR A 158 2.45 -5.51 21.31
CA THR A 158 2.65 -6.96 21.42
C THR A 158 3.94 -7.32 22.15
N LYS A 159 5.03 -6.54 22.03
CA LYS A 159 6.27 -6.76 22.79
C LYS A 159 6.11 -6.70 24.31
N LYS A 160 5.08 -6.02 24.82
CA LYS A 160 4.79 -5.95 26.27
C LYS A 160 4.23 -7.26 26.79
N LYS A 161 3.73 -8.13 25.90
CA LYS A 161 3.21 -9.46 26.23
C LYS A 161 4.30 -10.48 25.93
N VAL A 162 4.66 -11.28 26.93
CA VAL A 162 5.70 -12.32 26.79
C VAL A 162 5.19 -13.51 25.98
N LEU A 163 3.92 -13.89 26.17
CA LEU A 163 3.25 -14.98 25.48
C LEU A 163 1.73 -14.75 25.49
N PHE A 164 1.05 -15.17 24.44
CA PHE A 164 -0.42 -15.31 24.42
C PHE A 164 -0.79 -16.77 24.69
N PRO A 165 -1.81 -17.04 25.52
CA PRO A 165 -2.18 -18.40 25.91
C PRO A 165 -2.77 -19.22 24.75
N ASN A 166 -3.44 -18.57 23.80
CA ASN A 166 -3.99 -19.15 22.58
C ASN A 166 -4.21 -18.07 21.51
N GLU A 167 -4.59 -18.48 20.31
CA GLU A 167 -4.84 -17.58 19.17
C GLU A 167 -5.99 -16.61 19.44
N GLU A 168 -7.08 -17.05 20.06
CA GLU A 168 -8.21 -16.19 20.43
C GLU A 168 -7.81 -15.05 21.38
N ALA A 169 -6.88 -15.30 22.31
CA ALA A 169 -6.38 -14.27 23.21
C ALA A 169 -5.53 -13.23 22.48
N LEU A 170 -4.76 -13.64 21.47
CA LEU A 170 -4.06 -12.73 20.57
C LEU A 170 -5.06 -11.91 19.76
N GLU A 171 -6.08 -12.55 19.18
CA GLU A 171 -7.11 -11.89 18.38
C GLU A 171 -7.86 -10.84 19.19
N ARG A 172 -8.39 -11.17 20.37
CA ARG A 172 -9.06 -10.20 21.25
C ARG A 172 -8.17 -9.00 21.59
N TYR A 173 -6.88 -9.25 21.83
CA TYR A 173 -5.91 -8.19 22.12
C TYR A 173 -5.70 -7.27 20.90
N LEU A 174 -5.54 -7.86 19.71
CA LEU A 174 -5.41 -7.10 18.47
C LEU A 174 -6.66 -6.29 18.16
N VAL A 175 -7.86 -6.87 18.31
CA VAL A 175 -9.14 -6.15 18.15
C VAL A 175 -9.19 -4.92 19.06
N THR A 176 -8.83 -5.06 20.34
CA THR A 176 -8.80 -3.92 21.27
C THR A 176 -7.85 -2.80 20.79
N LEU A 177 -6.66 -3.17 20.30
CA LEU A 177 -5.70 -2.20 19.74
C LEU A 177 -6.25 -1.51 18.48
N PHE A 178 -6.99 -2.24 17.67
CA PHE A 178 -7.56 -1.76 16.41
C PHE A 178 -8.77 -0.86 16.65
N GLU A 179 -9.64 -1.18 17.61
CA GLU A 179 -10.72 -0.30 18.06
C GLU A 179 -10.16 1.04 18.57
N ASP A 180 -9.15 1.01 19.44
CA ASP A 180 -8.47 2.21 19.94
C ASP A 180 -7.87 3.05 18.80
N TYR A 181 -7.32 2.39 17.78
CA TYR A 181 -6.76 3.05 16.61
C TYR A 181 -7.87 3.69 15.76
N ASN A 182 -8.91 2.92 15.42
CA ASN A 182 -10.03 3.36 14.60
C ASN A 182 -10.78 4.51 15.27
N PHE A 183 -11.01 4.45 16.58
CA PHE A 183 -11.62 5.54 17.34
C PHE A 183 -10.83 6.85 17.25
N LYS A 184 -9.49 6.80 17.29
CA LYS A 184 -8.65 8.00 17.16
C LYS A 184 -8.65 8.54 15.73
N GLN A 185 -8.71 7.67 14.73
CA GLN A 185 -8.70 8.07 13.33
C GLN A 185 -10.07 8.53 12.82
N SER A 186 -11.17 8.02 13.38
CA SER A 186 -12.52 8.43 12.99
C SER A 186 -12.80 9.90 13.30
N GLN A 187 -12.06 10.47 14.25
CA GLN A 187 -12.14 11.89 14.62
C GLN A 187 -11.33 12.80 13.68
N ARG A 188 -10.70 12.26 12.63
CA ARG A 188 -9.75 12.99 11.79
C ARG A 188 -9.97 12.69 10.32
N ILE A 189 -9.74 13.69 9.48
CA ILE A 189 -9.64 13.50 8.03
C ILE A 189 -8.19 13.30 7.66
N HIS A 190 -7.89 12.26 6.88
CA HIS A 190 -6.53 12.02 6.42
C HIS A 190 -6.05 13.18 5.52
N LYS A 191 -4.75 13.49 5.58
CA LYS A 191 -4.17 14.60 4.81
C LYS A 191 -4.53 14.49 3.33
N GLY A 192 -4.99 15.60 2.74
CA GLY A 192 -5.36 15.68 1.33
C GLY A 192 -6.81 15.32 1.03
N PHE A 193 -7.39 14.32 1.72
CA PHE A 193 -8.72 13.79 1.40
C PHE A 193 -9.84 14.82 1.60
N GLY A 194 -9.74 15.66 2.64
CA GLY A 194 -10.71 16.73 2.87
C GLY A 194 -10.70 17.85 1.84
N GLN A 195 -9.71 17.89 0.93
CA GLN A 195 -9.58 18.92 -0.11
C GLN A 195 -10.11 18.46 -1.47
N CYS A 196 -10.43 17.18 -1.62
CA CYS A 196 -10.84 16.58 -2.89
C CYS A 196 -12.01 15.61 -2.73
N SER A 197 -12.89 15.85 -1.74
CA SER A 197 -14.03 14.97 -1.44
C SER A 197 -14.91 14.75 -2.67
N ASP A 198 -15.31 15.83 -3.32
CA ASP A 198 -16.29 15.81 -4.41
C ASP A 198 -15.71 15.08 -5.63
N THR A 199 -14.40 15.29 -5.89
CA THR A 199 -13.69 14.58 -6.96
C THR A 199 -13.60 13.08 -6.68
N LEU A 200 -13.38 12.68 -5.42
CA LEU A 200 -13.32 11.26 -5.05
C LEU A 200 -14.68 10.58 -5.11
N GLU A 201 -15.75 11.28 -4.73
CA GLU A 201 -17.13 10.76 -4.85
C GLU A 201 -17.50 10.52 -6.32
N SER A 202 -17.14 11.46 -7.20
CA SER A 202 -17.38 11.34 -8.65
C SER A 202 -16.63 10.18 -9.34
N LEU A 203 -15.68 9.53 -8.66
CA LEU A 203 -15.00 8.34 -9.21
C LEU A 203 -15.92 7.10 -9.23
N PHE A 204 -17.05 7.16 -8.54
CA PHE A 204 -18.00 6.07 -8.38
C PHE A 204 -19.35 6.29 -9.08
N ASP A 205 -19.55 7.48 -9.66
CA ASP A 205 -20.72 7.84 -10.48
C ASP A 205 -20.56 7.33 -11.93
#